data_AF-A0A2S8PUJ4-F1
#
_entry.id   AF-A0A2S8PUJ4-F1
#
_cell.length_a   1.000
_cell.length_b   1.000
_cell.length_c   1.000
_cell.angle_alpha   90.00
_cell.angle_beta   90.00
_cell.angle_gamma   90.00
#
_symmetry.space_group_name_H-M   'P 1'
#
loop_
_entity.id
_entity.type
_entity.pdbx_description
1 polymer ?
#
loop_
_entity_poly.entity_id
_entity_poly.type
_entity_poly.pdbx_seq_one_letter_code
_entity_poly.pdbx_strand_id
1 'polypeptide(L)' 'MSGVPFRFFGLEALDSWQQLAADVTFHYRWGPRDAWLLTRSRLEWWVEQANRIKERTNG' A
#
# COMPACT_ATOMS: atom_id res chain seq x y z
N MET A 1 1.39 -8.46 0.89
CA MET A 1 0.21 -7.62 1.08
C MET A 1 -0.94 -8.20 0.29
N SER A 2 -2.15 -8.08 0.81
CA SER A 2 -3.37 -8.61 0.21
C SER A 2 -3.90 -7.54 -0.75
N GLY A 3 -3.95 -7.83 -2.05
CA GLY A 3 -4.37 -6.88 -3.07
C GLY A 3 -5.71 -6.25 -2.73
N VAL A 4 -5.68 -4.99 -2.33
CA VAL A 4 -6.88 -4.24 -1.96
C VAL A 4 -7.71 -4.01 -3.23
N PRO A 5 -9.05 -4.17 -3.20
CA PRO A 5 -9.87 -3.99 -4.39
C PRO A 5 -9.71 -2.58 -4.98
N PHE A 6 -9.71 -2.48 -6.32
CA PHE A 6 -9.57 -1.23 -7.08
C PHE A 6 -10.48 -0.07 -6.62
N ARG A 7 -11.63 -0.42 -6.04
CA ARG A 7 -12.60 0.55 -5.49
C ARG A 7 -12.13 1.27 -4.23
N PHE A 8 -11.01 0.90 -3.63
CA PHE A 8 -10.49 1.53 -2.41
C PHE A 8 -10.23 3.04 -2.57
N PHE A 9 -9.83 3.47 -3.76
CA PHE A 9 -9.72 4.90 -4.12
C PHE A 9 -10.87 5.40 -5.00
N GLY A 10 -11.90 4.59 -5.25
CA GLY A 10 -13.00 4.93 -6.16
C GLY A 10 -12.59 5.01 -7.64
N LEU A 11 -11.53 4.30 -8.06
CA LEU A 11 -11.04 4.29 -9.44
C LEU A 11 -11.55 3.04 -10.18
N GLU A 12 -11.85 3.17 -11.48
CA GLU A 12 -12.34 2.05 -12.31
C GLU A 12 -11.26 1.00 -12.62
N ALA A 13 -9.99 1.40 -12.64
CA ALA A 13 -8.84 0.52 -12.74
C ALA A 13 -7.67 1.16 -11.97
N LEU A 14 -6.91 0.34 -11.23
CA LEU A 14 -5.66 0.77 -10.61
C LEU A 14 -4.48 0.41 -11.51
N ASP A 15 -3.68 1.40 -11.89
CA ASP A 15 -2.34 1.17 -12.43
C ASP A 15 -1.44 0.49 -11.38
N SER A 16 -0.33 -0.13 -11.82
CA SER A 16 0.53 -0.94 -10.94
C SER A 16 1.02 -0.20 -9.69
N TRP A 17 1.26 1.12 -9.78
CA TRP A 17 1.68 1.94 -8.64
C TRP A 17 0.51 2.34 -7.73
N GLN A 18 -0.71 2.45 -8.27
CA GLN A 18 -1.91 2.80 -7.51
C GLN A 18 -2.37 1.62 -6.64
N GLN A 19 -2.17 0.39 -7.13
CA GLN A 19 -2.36 -0.82 -6.33
C GLN A 19 -1.40 -0.85 -5.13
N LEU A 20 -0.12 -0.51 -5.36
CA LEU A 20 0.87 -0.37 -4.28
C LEU A 20 0.47 0.71 -3.27
N ALA A 21 -0.01 1.87 -3.74
CA ALA A 21 -0.50 2.92 -2.86
C ALA A 21 -1.72 2.47 -2.04
N ALA A 22 -2.64 1.70 -2.62
CA ALA A 22 -3.83 1.19 -1.93
C ALA A 22 -3.45 0.20 -0.83
N ASP A 23 -2.57 -0.74 -1.16
CA ASP A 23 -2.09 -1.76 -0.23
C ASP A 23 -1.34 -1.15 0.96
N VAL A 24 -0.47 -0.15 0.71
CA VAL A 24 0.25 0.59 1.76
C VAL A 24 -0.72 1.40 2.63
N THR A 25 -1.65 2.13 2.01
CA THR A 25 -2.66 2.93 2.74
C THR A 25 -3.49 2.04 3.65
N PHE A 26 -3.96 0.90 3.14
CA PHE A 26 -4.77 -0.04 3.90
C PHE A 26 -3.98 -0.69 5.04
N HIS A 27 -2.74 -1.14 4.78
CA HIS A 27 -1.91 -1.80 5.78
C HIS A 27 -1.57 -0.89 6.96
N TYR A 28 -1.21 0.37 6.67
CA TYR A 28 -0.82 1.34 7.70
C TYR A 28 -1.98 2.20 8.21
N ARG A 29 -3.21 1.99 7.71
CA ARG A 29 -4.40 2.78 8.02
C ARG A 29 -4.20 4.28 7.80
N TRP A 30 -3.47 4.65 6.77
CA TRP A 30 -3.24 6.04 6.42
C TRP A 30 -4.45 6.67 5.74
N GLY A 31 -4.46 8.01 5.67
CA GLY A 31 -5.40 8.73 4.84
C GLY A 31 -5.11 8.47 3.35
N PRO A 32 -6.13 8.52 2.48
CA PRO A 32 -5.98 8.20 1.06
C PRO A 32 -4.99 9.11 0.31
N ARG A 33 -4.71 10.31 0.83
CA ARG A 33 -3.73 11.24 0.25
C ARG A 33 -2.29 10.99 0.69
N ASP A 34 -2.07 10.30 1.79
CA ASP A 34 -0.73 10.14 2.37
C ASP A 34 0.14 9.24 1.49
N ALA A 35 -0.41 8.16 0.95
CA ALA A 35 0.30 7.28 0.01
C ALA A 35 0.32 7.81 -1.43
N TRP A 36 -0.67 8.62 -1.80
CA TRP A 36 -0.81 9.16 -3.16
C TRP A 36 0.28 10.17 -3.54
N LEU A 37 0.85 10.83 -2.54
CA LEU A 37 1.95 11.78 -2.70
C LEU A 37 3.33 11.10 -2.75
N LEU A 38 3.39 9.78 -2.58
CA LEU A 38 4.65 9.05 -2.56
C LEU A 38 5.06 8.59 -3.96
N THR A 39 6.36 8.62 -4.21
CA THR A 39 6.94 8.00 -5.40
C THR A 39 6.84 6.48 -5.31
N ARG A 40 6.86 5.80 -6.46
CA ARG A 40 6.83 4.33 -6.53
C ARG A 40 7.89 3.67 -5.65
N SER A 41 9.14 4.13 -5.69
CA SER A 41 10.22 3.56 -4.87
C SER A 41 9.96 3.73 -3.37
N ARG A 42 9.27 4.80 -2.97
CA ARG A 42 8.90 5.02 -1.57
C ARG A 42 7.75 4.11 -1.14
N LEU A 43 6.79 3.84 -2.03
CA LEU A 43 5.74 2.84 -1.80
C LEU A 43 6.33 1.43 -1.65
N GLU A 44 7.23 1.04 -2.54
CA GLU A 44 7.95 -0.25 -2.47
C GLU A 44 8.70 -0.40 -1.14
N TRP A 45 9.39 0.66 -0.68
CA TRP A 45 10.04 0.66 0.63
C TRP A 45 9.07 0.42 1.79
N TRP A 46 7.87 0.99 1.75
CA TRP A 46 6.84 0.76 2.77
C TRP A 46 6.25 -0.64 2.72
N VAL A 47 6.12 -1.24 1.53
CA VAL A 47 5.77 -2.66 1.38
C VAL A 47 6.82 -3.54 2.04
N GLU A 48 8.11 -3.26 1.83
CA GLU A 48 9.19 -3.99 2.50
C GLU A 48 9.11 -3.86 4.02
N GLN A 49 8.84 -2.67 4.55
CA GLN A 49 8.67 -2.48 6.00
C GLN A 49 7.48 -3.28 6.54
N ALA A 50 6.36 -3.31 5.82
CA ALA A 50 5.19 -4.09 6.20
C ALA A 50 5.49 -5.59 6.27
N ASN A 51 6.25 -6.11 5.30
CA ASN A 51 6.67 -7.51 5.29
C ASN A 51 7.61 -7.83 6.47
N ARG A 52 8.57 -6.95 6.78
CA ARG A 52 9.47 -7.11 7.94
C ARG A 52 8.71 -7.12 9.27
N ILE A 53 7.68 -6.27 9.41
CA ILE A 53 6.84 -6.25 10.61
C ILE A 53 6.07 -7.57 10.73
N LYS A 54 5.48 -8.06 9.63
CA LYS A 54 4.76 -9.34 9.60
C LYS A 54 5.66 -10.51 10.00
N GLU A 55 6.89 -10.54 9.51
CA GLU A 55 7.89 -11.56 9.87
C GLU A 55 8.26 -11.52 11.36
N ARG A 56 8.33 -10.31 11.95
CA ARG A 56 8.58 -10.13 13.39
C ARG A 56 7.40 -10.53 14.28
N THR A 57 6.16 -10.39 13.81
CA THR A 57 4.97 -10.74 14.58
C THR A 57 4.68 -12.25 14.59
N ASN A 58 5.21 -12.99 13.61
CA ASN A 58 5.06 -14.46 13.51
C ASN A 58 6.24 -15.24 14.14
N GLY A 59 7.14 -14.56 14.86
CA GLY A 59 8.29 -15.14 15.56
C GLY A 59 8.02 -15.43 17.03
#